data_AF-A0A2V6CMP9-F1
#
_entry.id   AF-A0A2V6CMP9-F1
#
_cell.length_a   1.000
_cell.length_b   1.000
_cell.length_c   1.000
_cell.angle_alpha   90.00
_cell.angle_beta   90.00
_cell.angle_gamma   90.00
#
_symmetry.space_group_name_H-M   'P 1'
#
loop_
_entity.id
_entity.type
_entity.pdbx_description
1 polymer ?
#
loop_
_entity_poly.entity_id
_entity_poly.type
_entity_poly.pdbx_seq_one_letter_code
_entity_poly.pdbx_strand_id
1 'polypeptide(L)'
;MMVLSFAAIRSEARDWVVYEGKESPGQGRHIVFITGDEEYRSEEGMPMLAKILAVRHGFKCTVLFPINPADGTIDPNNQTNIVGMEALKTADMAVMQLRFRELPDDQMKYFVDFLNSGKPILAIRTSTHSFAYSRNRRSPYVKFDWQSTDWPGGFGQQVLGDTWVSHHGNHGKESTRGVINEQFKAHPILRGIEDIWGPTDVYGIAHLPQDAQVLVYGQVLEGMKPTDKPVAGPKNNPMMPIIWVRNHTWESGKTSRIVCSTIGAAVDLECEGLRRLFVNAVYWGLGMEDKIPAKNNVTCVGEFHPAFFGFGKFKRGLKPSDFELK
;
A
#
# COMPACT_ATOMS: atom_id res chain seq x y z
N MET A 1 27.57 -47.51 6.37
CA MET A 1 26.18 -47.03 6.23
C MET A 1 26.08 -45.72 6.98
N MET A 2 26.22 -44.60 6.27
CA MET A 2 26.33 -43.26 6.87
C MET A 2 24.92 -42.68 7.02
N VAL A 3 24.46 -42.54 8.26
CA VAL A 3 23.15 -41.96 8.57
C VAL A 3 23.30 -40.44 8.52
N LEU A 4 22.77 -39.83 7.47
CA LEU A 4 22.58 -38.39 7.38
C LEU A 4 21.38 -38.01 8.26
N SER A 5 21.66 -37.45 9.45
CA SER A 5 20.66 -36.75 10.25
C SER A 5 20.27 -35.45 9.54
N PHE A 6 19.07 -35.42 8.97
CA PHE A 6 18.42 -34.16 8.62
C PHE A 6 17.98 -33.47 9.91
N ALA A 7 18.72 -32.44 10.32
CA ALA A 7 18.22 -31.48 11.29
C ALA A 7 17.09 -30.70 10.63
N ALA A 8 15.85 -30.98 11.04
CA ALA A 8 14.71 -30.13 10.71
C ALA A 8 14.95 -28.77 11.36
N ILE A 9 15.29 -27.76 10.56
CA ILE A 9 15.28 -26.36 11.01
C ILE A 9 13.81 -26.02 11.26
N ARG A 10 13.39 -26.07 12.53
CA ARG A 10 12.13 -25.43 12.94
C ARG A 10 12.33 -23.94 12.71
N SER A 11 11.68 -23.37 11.68
CA SER A 11 11.56 -21.93 11.61
C SER A 11 10.72 -21.50 12.81
N GLU A 12 11.28 -20.72 13.72
CA GLU A 12 10.46 -20.02 14.71
C GLU A 12 9.38 -19.24 13.95
N ALA A 13 8.14 -19.31 14.44
CA ALA A 13 7.04 -18.55 13.85
C ALA A 13 7.42 -17.07 13.89
N ARG A 14 7.65 -16.48 12.72
CA ARG A 14 8.00 -15.08 12.60
C ARG A 14 6.74 -14.23 12.71
N ASP A 15 6.87 -13.06 13.30
CA ASP A 15 5.81 -12.04 13.40
C ASP A 15 5.57 -11.29 12.07
N TRP A 16 6.17 -11.78 10.99
CA TRP A 16 6.06 -11.30 9.62
C TRP A 16 6.23 -12.47 8.65
N VAL A 17 5.89 -12.28 7.38
CA VAL A 17 6.12 -13.28 6.32
C VAL A 17 7.14 -12.78 5.31
N VAL A 18 7.97 -13.69 4.82
CA VAL A 18 8.94 -13.44 3.75
C VAL A 18 8.63 -14.35 2.57
N TYR A 19 8.50 -13.77 1.38
CA TYR A 19 8.42 -14.49 0.12
C TYR A 19 9.72 -14.26 -0.64
N GLU A 20 10.47 -15.34 -0.84
CA GLU A 20 11.67 -15.28 -1.66
C GLU A 20 11.29 -15.21 -3.14
N GLY A 21 11.99 -14.34 -3.86
CA GLY A 21 11.79 -14.14 -5.28
C GLY A 21 12.27 -15.35 -6.10
N LYS A 22 11.59 -15.62 -7.22
CA LYS A 22 12.07 -16.54 -8.26
C LYS A 22 12.96 -15.82 -9.28
N GLU A 23 13.61 -16.56 -10.17
CA GLU A 23 14.37 -15.98 -11.28
C GLU A 23 13.43 -15.19 -12.22
N SER A 24 13.57 -13.87 -12.22
CA SER A 24 12.73 -12.90 -12.95
C SER A 24 13.37 -11.50 -12.81
N PRO A 25 12.94 -10.45 -13.54
CA PRO A 25 13.63 -9.16 -13.51
C PRO A 25 13.75 -8.49 -12.12
N GLY A 26 12.89 -8.82 -11.16
CA GLY A 26 12.95 -8.28 -9.79
C GLY A 26 13.96 -8.96 -8.87
N GLN A 27 14.68 -10.00 -9.35
CA GLN A 27 15.66 -10.73 -8.54
C GLN A 27 16.72 -9.79 -7.96
N GLY A 28 17.06 -10.00 -6.68
CA GLY A 28 18.03 -9.17 -5.96
C GLY A 28 17.48 -7.84 -5.44
N ARG A 29 16.20 -7.52 -5.70
CA ARG A 29 15.50 -6.36 -5.13
C ARG A 29 14.58 -6.78 -3.99
N HIS A 30 14.56 -6.01 -2.91
CA HIS A 30 13.76 -6.25 -1.72
C HIS A 30 12.65 -5.21 -1.56
N ILE A 31 11.40 -5.67 -1.46
CA ILE A 31 10.24 -4.82 -1.20
C ILE A 31 9.71 -5.14 0.20
N VAL A 32 9.53 -4.11 1.03
CA VAL A 32 8.87 -4.24 2.33
C VAL A 32 7.45 -3.70 2.24
N PHE A 33 6.49 -4.53 2.60
CA PHE A 33 5.08 -4.20 2.73
C PHE A 33 4.79 -3.89 4.19
N ILE A 34 4.22 -2.72 4.47
CA ILE A 34 3.86 -2.29 5.82
C ILE A 34 2.33 -2.23 5.90
N THR A 35 1.73 -3.15 6.65
CA THR A 35 0.28 -3.19 6.87
C THR A 35 -0.06 -2.57 8.22
N GLY A 36 -1.29 -2.07 8.37
CA GLY A 36 -1.71 -1.41 9.61
C GLY A 36 -2.93 -0.53 9.41
N ASP A 37 -3.85 -0.97 8.57
CA ASP A 37 -5.15 -0.36 8.38
C ASP A 37 -6.25 -1.30 8.91
N GLU A 38 -7.10 -0.78 9.81
CA GLU A 38 -8.13 -1.53 10.51
C GLU A 38 -9.46 -1.68 9.75
N GLU A 39 -9.57 -1.19 8.52
CA GLU A 39 -10.85 -1.08 7.79
C GLU A 39 -10.84 -1.79 6.44
N TYR A 40 -9.85 -1.50 5.60
CA TYR A 40 -9.70 -1.88 4.19
C TYR A 40 -8.84 -3.14 3.97
N ARG A 41 -8.55 -3.88 5.05
CA ARG A 41 -7.97 -5.24 5.03
C ARG A 41 -6.54 -5.28 4.46
N SER A 42 -5.69 -4.36 4.89
CA SER A 42 -4.28 -4.35 4.50
C SER A 42 -3.55 -5.69 4.74
N GLU A 43 -3.93 -6.39 5.81
CA GLU A 43 -3.46 -7.71 6.20
C GLU A 43 -3.85 -8.84 5.24
N GLU A 44 -4.80 -8.62 4.32
CA GLU A 44 -5.17 -9.60 3.28
C GLU A 44 -4.64 -9.18 1.90
N GLY A 45 -4.79 -7.90 1.56
CA GLY A 45 -4.41 -7.37 0.24
C GLY A 45 -2.90 -7.33 0.01
N MET A 46 -2.13 -6.89 1.01
CA MET A 46 -0.68 -6.74 0.87
C MET A 46 0.05 -8.09 0.76
N PRO A 47 -0.27 -9.14 1.54
CA PRO A 47 0.27 -10.48 1.30
C PRO A 47 -0.02 -11.01 -0.10
N MET A 48 -1.24 -10.82 -0.63
CA MET A 48 -1.59 -11.26 -1.98
C MET A 48 -0.73 -10.56 -3.04
N LEU A 49 -0.59 -9.23 -2.95
CA LEU A 49 0.24 -8.46 -3.89
C LEU A 49 1.72 -8.83 -3.79
N ALA A 50 2.22 -9.04 -2.56
CA ALA A 50 3.59 -9.47 -2.30
C ALA A 50 3.87 -10.87 -2.90
N LYS A 51 2.92 -11.82 -2.82
CA LYS A 51 3.06 -13.14 -3.46
C LYS A 51 3.14 -13.03 -4.99
N ILE A 52 2.33 -12.16 -5.61
CA ILE A 52 2.42 -11.90 -7.05
C ILE A 52 3.83 -11.40 -7.40
N LEU A 53 4.31 -10.37 -6.69
CA LEU A 53 5.62 -9.78 -6.94
C LEU A 53 6.77 -10.77 -6.73
N ALA A 54 6.69 -11.61 -5.70
CA ALA A 54 7.74 -12.60 -5.46
C ALA A 54 7.74 -13.74 -6.48
N VAL A 55 6.58 -14.37 -6.70
CA VAL A 55 6.50 -15.60 -7.49
C VAL A 55 6.49 -15.33 -9.00
N ARG A 56 5.88 -14.22 -9.44
CA ARG A 56 5.79 -13.87 -10.87
C ARG A 56 6.90 -12.93 -11.31
N HIS A 57 7.37 -12.05 -10.41
CA HIS A 57 8.28 -10.97 -10.76
C HIS A 57 9.66 -11.06 -10.09
N GLY A 58 9.87 -12.02 -9.19
CA GLY A 58 11.19 -12.33 -8.63
C GLY A 58 11.69 -11.40 -7.54
N PHE A 59 10.85 -10.48 -7.06
CA PHE A 59 11.21 -9.63 -5.94
C PHE A 59 11.27 -10.44 -4.63
N LYS A 60 12.23 -10.15 -3.76
CA LYS A 60 12.08 -10.54 -2.36
C LYS A 60 11.01 -9.65 -1.75
N CYS A 61 10.02 -10.22 -1.09
CA CYS A 61 8.97 -9.45 -0.42
C CYS A 61 8.87 -9.82 1.06
N THR A 62 8.94 -8.83 1.94
CA THR A 62 8.67 -9.00 3.37
C THR A 62 7.38 -8.26 3.70
N VAL A 63 6.43 -8.91 4.38
CA VAL A 63 5.16 -8.27 4.79
C VAL A 63 5.10 -8.19 6.31
N LEU A 64 5.02 -6.97 6.82
CA LEU A 64 4.96 -6.63 8.22
C LEU A 64 3.52 -6.38 8.66
N PHE A 65 3.18 -6.81 9.86
CA PHE A 65 1.83 -6.72 10.40
C PHE A 65 1.80 -6.01 11.76
N PRO A 66 0.67 -5.39 12.10
CA PRO A 66 0.40 -5.07 13.49
C PRO A 66 0.09 -6.37 14.24
N ILE A 67 0.90 -6.68 15.25
CA ILE A 67 0.81 -7.94 16.00
C ILE A 67 0.31 -7.67 17.42
N ASN A 68 -0.64 -8.48 17.88
CA ASN A 68 -1.01 -8.55 19.28
C ASN A 68 0.12 -9.26 20.07
N PRO A 69 0.82 -8.55 20.97
CA PRO A 69 1.95 -9.13 21.70
C PRO A 69 1.53 -10.24 22.67
N ALA A 70 0.25 -10.34 23.02
CA ALA A 70 -0.24 -11.35 23.97
C ALA A 70 -0.32 -12.76 23.35
N ASP A 71 -0.60 -12.88 22.05
CA ASP A 71 -0.88 -14.17 21.40
C ASP A 71 -0.24 -14.36 20.01
N GLY A 72 0.44 -13.33 19.48
CA GLY A 72 1.11 -13.36 18.18
C GLY A 72 0.15 -13.37 16.99
N THR A 73 -1.11 -12.99 17.20
CA THR A 73 -2.08 -12.82 16.10
C THR A 73 -1.96 -11.45 15.46
N ILE A 74 -2.35 -11.36 14.19
CA ILE A 74 -2.48 -10.09 13.47
C ILE A 74 -3.67 -9.33 14.05
N ASP A 75 -3.42 -8.11 14.52
CA ASP A 75 -4.43 -7.21 15.07
C ASP A 75 -4.37 -5.85 14.37
N PRO A 76 -5.18 -5.63 13.32
CA PRO A 76 -5.25 -4.35 12.62
C PRO A 76 -5.59 -3.16 13.53
N ASN A 77 -6.26 -3.39 14.67
CA ASN A 77 -6.57 -2.33 15.64
C ASN A 77 -5.36 -1.90 16.48
N ASN A 78 -4.28 -2.68 16.50
CA ASN A 78 -3.09 -2.31 17.24
C ASN A 78 -2.35 -1.16 16.51
N GLN A 79 -2.59 0.06 16.98
CA GLN A 79 -2.02 1.28 16.41
C GLN A 79 -0.56 1.52 16.80
N THR A 80 -0.04 0.77 17.77
CA THR A 80 1.23 1.07 18.46
C THR A 80 2.27 -0.03 18.32
N ASN A 81 2.12 -0.93 17.36
CA ASN A 81 3.10 -1.99 17.14
C ASN A 81 3.04 -2.48 15.69
N ILE A 82 4.19 -2.50 15.02
CA ILE A 82 4.42 -3.27 13.79
C ILE A 82 5.78 -3.93 13.93
N VAL A 83 5.80 -5.26 14.05
CA VAL A 83 7.04 -6.01 14.28
C VAL A 83 7.82 -6.14 12.97
N GLY A 84 9.15 -6.05 13.03
CA GLY A 84 10.04 -6.27 11.88
C GLY A 84 10.37 -5.02 11.05
N MET A 85 10.05 -3.81 11.54
CA MET A 85 10.32 -2.54 10.86
C MET A 85 11.80 -2.35 10.47
N GLU A 86 12.74 -3.02 11.15
CA GLU A 86 14.16 -3.06 10.79
C GLU A 86 14.43 -3.63 9.39
N ALA A 87 13.51 -4.40 8.81
CA ALA A 87 13.60 -4.88 7.43
C ALA A 87 13.74 -3.75 6.40
N LEU A 88 13.26 -2.55 6.74
CA LEU A 88 13.39 -1.35 5.91
C LEU A 88 14.85 -0.92 5.67
N LYS A 89 15.79 -1.33 6.54
CA LYS A 89 17.23 -1.07 6.34
C LYS A 89 17.74 -1.62 5.00
N THR A 90 17.23 -2.77 4.59
CA THR A 90 17.68 -3.47 3.37
C THR A 90 16.65 -3.42 2.24
N ALA A 91 15.48 -2.83 2.45
CA ALA A 91 14.46 -2.67 1.43
C ALA A 91 14.97 -1.73 0.31
N ASP A 92 14.71 -2.04 -0.95
CA ASP A 92 14.84 -1.13 -2.09
C ASP A 92 13.59 -0.27 -2.28
N MET A 93 12.42 -0.73 -1.82
CA MET A 93 11.15 -0.02 -1.91
C MET A 93 10.25 -0.36 -0.72
N ALA A 94 9.41 0.59 -0.32
CA ALA A 94 8.31 0.35 0.62
C ALA A 94 6.96 0.43 -0.10
N VAL A 95 6.09 -0.54 0.19
CA VAL A 95 4.66 -0.49 -0.13
C VAL A 95 3.92 -0.38 1.19
N MET A 96 3.08 0.64 1.36
CA MET A 96 2.45 0.91 2.65
C MET A 96 0.94 1.03 2.52
N GLN A 97 0.27 0.44 3.50
CA GLN A 97 -1.17 0.49 3.67
C GLN A 97 -1.46 0.70 5.16
N LEU A 98 -1.26 1.95 5.62
CA LEU A 98 -1.29 2.33 7.03
C LEU A 98 -2.42 3.31 7.32
N ARG A 99 -2.87 3.33 8.57
CA ARG A 99 -3.84 4.31 9.06
C ARG A 99 -3.60 4.64 10.52
N PHE A 100 -3.50 5.92 10.89
CA PHE A 100 -3.50 6.39 12.28
C PHE A 100 -2.58 5.59 13.23
N ARG A 101 -1.41 5.16 12.75
CA ARG A 101 -0.41 4.51 13.59
C ARG A 101 0.27 5.54 14.49
N GLU A 102 0.65 5.11 15.66
CA GLU A 102 1.51 5.83 16.58
C GLU A 102 2.58 4.85 17.06
N LEU A 103 3.49 4.51 16.15
CA LEU A 103 4.52 3.53 16.42
C LEU A 103 5.49 4.06 17.49
N PRO A 104 6.03 3.17 18.35
CA PRO A 104 7.14 3.50 19.22
C PRO A 104 8.30 4.13 18.44
N ASP A 105 9.02 5.05 19.07
CA ASP A 105 10.06 5.85 18.40
C ASP A 105 11.16 4.97 17.78
N ASP A 106 11.49 3.84 18.40
CA ASP A 106 12.48 2.88 17.88
C ASP A 106 12.02 2.17 16.59
N GLN A 107 10.73 1.87 16.45
CA GLN A 107 10.14 1.36 15.22
C GLN A 107 10.00 2.45 14.16
N MET A 108 9.48 3.62 14.55
CA MET A 108 9.29 4.76 13.65
C MET A 108 10.61 5.26 13.05
N LYS A 109 11.72 5.14 13.79
CA LYS A 109 13.06 5.45 13.31
C LYS A 109 13.41 4.72 12.01
N TYR A 110 13.07 3.44 11.88
CA TYR A 110 13.37 2.68 10.65
C TYR A 110 12.61 3.20 9.44
N PHE A 111 11.37 3.65 9.65
CA PHE A 111 10.61 4.31 8.59
C PHE A 111 11.28 5.62 8.18
N VAL A 112 11.61 6.49 9.12
CA VAL A 112 12.26 7.79 8.82
C VAL A 112 13.64 7.61 8.19
N ASP A 113 14.43 6.64 8.64
CA ASP A 113 15.72 6.30 8.00
C ASP A 113 15.52 5.84 6.54
N PHE A 114 14.48 5.04 6.27
CA PHE A 114 14.12 4.62 4.91
C PHE A 114 13.73 5.81 4.03
N LEU A 115 12.90 6.72 4.54
CA LEU A 115 12.52 7.95 3.83
C LEU A 115 13.77 8.76 3.45
N ASN A 116 14.64 9.04 4.42
CA ASN A 116 15.88 9.79 4.22
C ASN A 116 16.87 9.13 3.24
N SER A 117 16.69 7.84 2.94
CA SER A 117 17.49 7.13 1.93
C SER A 117 17.11 7.47 0.49
N GLY A 118 15.98 8.14 0.24
CA GLY A 118 15.51 8.50 -1.11
C GLY A 118 14.89 7.34 -1.90
N LYS A 119 14.58 6.22 -1.23
CA LYS A 119 13.98 5.06 -1.87
C LYS A 119 12.50 5.28 -2.19
N PRO A 120 11.96 4.62 -3.23
CA PRO A 120 10.59 4.79 -3.67
C PRO A 120 9.55 4.28 -2.67
N ILE A 121 8.36 4.86 -2.74
CA ILE A 121 7.19 4.49 -1.93
C ILE A 121 5.97 4.33 -2.84
N LEU A 122 5.25 3.22 -2.65
CA LEU A 122 3.86 3.08 -3.07
C LEU A 122 2.96 3.15 -1.83
N ALA A 123 2.24 4.25 -1.68
CA ALA A 123 1.31 4.47 -0.58
C ALA A 123 -0.12 4.22 -1.06
N ILE A 124 -0.77 3.20 -0.48
CA ILE A 124 -2.12 2.77 -0.81
C ILE A 124 -3.04 3.14 0.36
N ARG A 125 -4.31 3.46 0.08
CA ARG A 125 -5.42 3.52 1.04
C ARG A 125 -5.10 2.82 2.35
N THR A 126 -4.80 3.44 3.47
CA THR A 126 -5.32 4.72 3.93
C THR A 126 -4.16 5.67 4.23
N SER A 127 -3.05 5.46 3.53
CA SER A 127 -1.74 5.99 3.91
C SER A 127 -1.62 7.51 3.83
N THR A 128 -2.58 8.22 3.22
CA THR A 128 -2.68 9.69 3.30
C THR A 128 -2.82 10.19 4.74
N HIS A 129 -3.23 9.33 5.68
CA HIS A 129 -3.24 9.62 7.11
C HIS A 129 -2.65 8.47 7.92
N SER A 130 -1.44 8.07 7.53
CA SER A 130 -0.72 6.95 8.12
C SER A 130 -0.47 7.08 9.63
N PHE A 131 -0.26 8.31 10.12
CA PHE A 131 0.18 8.54 11.51
C PHE A 131 -0.73 9.51 12.24
N ALA A 132 -1.04 9.20 13.50
CA ALA A 132 -1.81 10.05 14.42
C ALA A 132 -1.18 9.97 15.80
N TYR A 133 -0.46 11.01 16.20
CA TYR A 133 0.24 11.07 17.47
C TYR A 133 -0.69 11.66 18.51
N SER A 134 -1.33 10.86 19.35
CA SER A 134 -2.18 11.38 20.43
C SER A 134 -1.65 11.02 21.83
N ARG A 135 -0.87 9.94 21.94
CA ARG A 135 -0.38 9.37 23.19
C ARG A 135 0.98 9.96 23.60
N ASN A 136 1.91 10.12 22.67
CA ASN A 136 3.26 10.64 22.87
C ASN A 136 3.49 11.91 22.06
N ARG A 137 2.95 13.03 22.55
CA ARG A 137 3.15 14.37 21.96
C ARG A 137 4.59 14.90 22.06
N ARG A 138 5.49 14.19 22.76
CA ARG A 138 6.92 14.52 22.87
C ARG A 138 7.79 13.70 21.93
N SER A 139 7.21 12.79 21.15
CA SER A 139 7.95 12.02 20.14
C SER A 139 8.67 12.96 19.18
N PRO A 140 9.93 12.67 18.79
CA PRO A 140 10.61 13.42 17.75
C PRO A 140 9.91 13.31 16.38
N TYR A 141 8.98 12.35 16.23
CA TYR A 141 8.24 12.10 15.00
C TYR A 141 6.82 12.67 15.01
N VAL A 142 6.43 13.44 16.03
CA VAL A 142 5.09 14.05 16.14
C VAL A 142 4.71 14.89 14.91
N LYS A 143 5.69 15.45 14.19
CA LYS A 143 5.45 16.18 12.92
C LYS A 143 4.81 15.32 11.82
N PHE A 144 4.90 13.99 11.89
CA PHE A 144 4.30 13.08 10.92
C PHE A 144 2.78 12.93 11.09
N ASP A 145 2.23 13.37 12.22
CA ASP A 145 0.79 13.38 12.50
C ASP A 145 0.02 14.02 11.34
N TRP A 146 -1.03 13.35 10.87
CA TRP A 146 -1.85 13.81 9.74
C TRP A 146 -2.52 15.17 9.95
N GLN A 147 -2.63 15.64 11.20
CA GLN A 147 -3.11 16.96 11.62
C GLN A 147 -1.97 17.88 12.10
N SER A 148 -0.71 17.54 11.85
CA SER A 148 0.42 18.38 12.27
C SER A 148 0.28 19.79 11.74
N THR A 149 0.54 20.77 12.60
CA THR A 149 0.65 22.19 12.25
C THR A 149 2.08 22.61 11.93
N ASP A 150 3.06 21.90 12.50
CA ASP A 150 4.50 22.18 12.29
C ASP A 150 4.97 21.69 10.92
N TRP A 151 4.38 20.58 10.45
CA TRP A 151 4.51 20.09 9.08
C TRP A 151 3.09 19.92 8.52
N PRO A 152 2.44 21.00 8.03
CA PRO A 152 1.00 21.05 7.76
C PRO A 152 0.44 19.83 7.02
N GLY A 153 -0.49 19.12 7.65
CA GLY A 153 -1.11 17.89 7.09
C GLY A 153 -0.22 16.64 7.17
N GLY A 154 0.92 16.74 7.85
CA GLY A 154 1.84 15.65 8.17
C GLY A 154 2.43 14.95 6.96
N PHE A 155 2.77 13.68 7.16
CA PHE A 155 3.36 12.82 6.13
C PHE A 155 2.50 12.75 4.86
N GLY A 156 1.19 12.64 5.00
CA GLY A 156 0.26 12.56 3.87
C GLY A 156 0.36 13.77 2.95
N GLN A 157 0.08 14.96 3.48
CA GLN A 157 0.11 16.19 2.70
C GLN A 157 1.50 16.44 2.09
N GLN A 158 2.54 16.27 2.90
CA GLN A 158 3.86 16.78 2.56
C GLN A 158 4.59 15.84 1.61
N VAL A 159 4.44 14.53 1.80
CA VAL A 159 5.13 13.51 1.00
C VAL A 159 4.20 12.96 -0.08
N LEU A 160 3.02 12.50 0.30
CA LEU A 160 2.10 11.84 -0.64
C LEU A 160 1.37 12.84 -1.52
N GLY A 161 1.18 14.08 -1.07
CA GLY A 161 0.58 15.19 -1.82
C GLY A 161 -0.80 15.58 -1.30
N ASP A 162 -1.47 14.76 -0.51
CA ASP A 162 -2.65 15.21 0.25
C ASP A 162 -2.79 14.35 1.52
N THR A 163 -3.41 14.95 2.54
CA THR A 163 -3.78 14.25 3.78
C THR A 163 -5.24 13.78 3.71
N TRP A 164 -5.79 13.30 4.83
CA TRP A 164 -7.21 12.99 4.91
C TRP A 164 -8.06 14.26 4.83
N VAL A 165 -9.01 14.29 3.89
CA VAL A 165 -9.98 15.39 3.74
C VAL A 165 -11.39 14.88 4.03
N SER A 166 -11.90 13.97 3.20
CA SER A 166 -13.27 13.46 3.31
C SER A 166 -13.49 12.22 2.45
N HIS A 167 -14.65 11.59 2.64
CA HIS A 167 -15.23 10.74 1.61
C HIS A 167 -15.97 11.63 0.59
N HIS A 168 -15.62 11.51 -0.69
CA HIS A 168 -16.32 12.18 -1.79
C HIS A 168 -17.50 11.34 -2.28
N GLY A 169 -17.30 10.02 -2.37
CA GLY A 169 -18.39 9.05 -2.51
C GLY A 169 -19.09 8.78 -1.19
N ASN A 170 -20.29 8.22 -1.26
CA ASN A 170 -21.05 7.75 -0.10
C ASN A 170 -20.45 6.42 0.39
N HIS A 171 -19.69 6.52 1.48
CA HIS A 171 -18.93 5.40 2.03
C HIS A 171 -19.80 4.15 2.28
N GLY A 172 -19.34 3.01 1.77
CA GLY A 172 -20.04 1.72 1.88
C GLY A 172 -21.31 1.59 1.03
N LYS A 173 -21.56 2.53 0.11
CA LYS A 173 -22.75 2.53 -0.76
C LYS A 173 -22.43 2.83 -2.23
N GLU A 174 -21.53 3.76 -2.49
CA GLU A 174 -21.03 4.12 -3.82
C GLU A 174 -19.64 3.50 -4.04
N SER A 175 -19.27 3.25 -5.30
CA SER A 175 -17.97 2.66 -5.66
C SER A 175 -17.17 3.54 -6.61
N THR A 176 -15.92 3.11 -6.88
CA THR A 176 -14.97 3.85 -7.70
C THR A 176 -14.73 3.15 -9.03
N ARG A 177 -14.94 3.86 -10.14
CA ARG A 177 -14.42 3.51 -11.46
C ARG A 177 -13.23 4.42 -11.78
N GLY A 178 -12.07 3.84 -12.05
CA GLY A 178 -10.90 4.62 -12.46
C GLY A 178 -11.02 5.05 -13.92
N VAL A 179 -10.79 6.33 -14.18
CA VAL A 179 -10.72 6.94 -15.52
C VAL A 179 -9.29 7.42 -15.73
N ILE A 180 -8.62 6.89 -16.75
CA ILE A 180 -7.24 7.25 -17.08
C ILE A 180 -7.19 8.73 -17.49
N ASN A 181 -6.22 9.45 -16.95
CA ASN A 181 -5.91 10.79 -17.43
C ASN A 181 -5.26 10.70 -18.82
N GLU A 182 -5.95 11.20 -19.85
CA GLU A 182 -5.47 11.19 -21.23
C GLU A 182 -4.10 11.86 -21.40
N GLN A 183 -3.79 12.89 -20.60
CA GLN A 183 -2.49 13.56 -20.62
C GLN A 183 -1.33 12.61 -20.28
N PHE A 184 -1.56 11.62 -19.43
CA PHE A 184 -0.54 10.71 -18.93
C PHE A 184 -0.77 9.25 -19.35
N LYS A 185 -1.64 8.98 -20.32
CA LYS A 185 -1.98 7.59 -20.74
C LYS A 185 -0.79 6.73 -21.17
N ALA A 186 0.30 7.36 -21.63
CA ALA A 186 1.54 6.67 -22.01
C ALA A 186 2.47 6.38 -20.82
N HIS A 187 2.11 6.80 -19.60
CA HIS A 187 2.92 6.60 -18.41
C HIS A 187 3.14 5.10 -18.15
N PRO A 188 4.36 4.63 -17.83
CA PRO A 188 4.66 3.20 -17.69
C PRO A 188 3.78 2.46 -16.68
N ILE A 189 3.33 3.13 -15.62
CA ILE A 189 2.40 2.57 -14.64
C ILE A 189 1.07 2.14 -15.28
N LEU A 190 0.61 2.83 -16.32
CA LEU A 190 -0.67 2.56 -16.99
C LEU A 190 -0.57 1.50 -18.09
N ARG A 191 0.62 0.93 -18.33
CA ARG A 191 0.84 -0.05 -19.40
C ARG A 191 -0.01 -1.31 -19.20
N GLY A 192 -0.80 -1.64 -20.21
CA GLY A 192 -1.60 -2.85 -20.28
C GLY A 192 -2.78 -2.86 -19.31
N ILE A 193 -3.20 -1.72 -18.74
CA ILE A 193 -4.40 -1.64 -17.88
C ILE A 193 -5.65 -1.56 -18.75
N GLU A 194 -6.63 -2.41 -18.45
CA GLU A 194 -7.90 -2.49 -19.20
C GLU A 194 -9.05 -1.92 -18.37
N ASP A 195 -9.07 -2.16 -17.06
CA ASP A 195 -10.09 -1.69 -16.13
C ASP A 195 -9.48 -1.26 -14.79
N ILE A 196 -10.14 -0.33 -14.11
CA ILE A 196 -9.87 -0.03 -12.72
C ILE A 196 -11.23 0.12 -12.05
N TRP A 197 -11.55 -0.78 -11.13
CA TRP A 197 -12.75 -0.67 -10.32
C TRP A 197 -12.53 -1.30 -8.96
N GLY A 198 -13.15 -0.71 -7.95
CA GLY A 198 -13.19 -1.27 -6.61
C GLY A 198 -14.49 -0.87 -5.92
N PRO A 199 -15.08 -1.73 -5.08
CA PRO A 199 -16.33 -1.44 -4.39
C PRO A 199 -16.22 -0.36 -3.32
N THR A 200 -15.02 0.18 -3.08
CA THR A 200 -14.80 1.31 -2.19
C THR A 200 -15.16 2.64 -2.83
N ASP A 201 -15.68 3.55 -2.03
CA ASP A 201 -16.04 4.91 -2.43
C ASP A 201 -14.82 5.74 -2.85
N VAL A 202 -15.02 6.92 -3.45
CA VAL A 202 -13.94 7.85 -3.83
C VAL A 202 -13.58 8.76 -2.65
N TYR A 203 -12.29 8.99 -2.38
CA TYR A 203 -11.85 10.00 -1.39
C TYR A 203 -11.88 11.41 -1.97
N GLY A 204 -12.18 12.38 -1.12
CA GLY A 204 -12.02 13.80 -1.43
C GLY A 204 -10.55 14.20 -1.38
N ILE A 205 -10.12 15.00 -2.35
CA ILE A 205 -8.78 15.55 -2.48
C ILE A 205 -8.92 17.07 -2.66
N ALA A 206 -8.15 17.84 -1.89
CA ALA A 206 -8.30 19.30 -1.82
C ALA A 206 -6.98 20.05 -2.03
N HIS A 207 -5.84 19.44 -1.71
CA HIS A 207 -4.56 20.14 -1.57
C HIS A 207 -3.44 19.49 -2.37
N LEU A 208 -3.78 18.83 -3.47
CA LEU A 208 -2.81 18.17 -4.33
C LEU A 208 -1.82 19.20 -4.91
N PRO A 209 -0.50 19.02 -4.72
CA PRO A 209 0.49 20.00 -5.14
C PRO A 209 0.70 19.96 -6.66
N GLN A 210 1.23 21.06 -7.21
CA GLN A 210 1.40 21.24 -8.66
C GLN A 210 2.39 20.25 -9.29
N ASP A 211 3.30 19.67 -8.51
CA ASP A 211 4.25 18.65 -8.95
C ASP A 211 3.64 17.25 -9.07
N ALA A 212 2.41 17.04 -8.59
CA ALA A 212 1.71 15.77 -8.70
C ALA A 212 1.17 15.55 -10.12
N GLN A 213 1.54 14.42 -10.73
CA GLN A 213 1.01 13.98 -12.01
C GLN A 213 -0.13 12.97 -11.75
N VAL A 214 -1.37 13.42 -11.96
CA VAL A 214 -2.56 12.59 -11.78
C VAL A 214 -2.68 11.62 -12.94
N LEU A 215 -2.52 10.32 -12.66
CA LEU A 215 -2.60 9.26 -13.65
C LEU A 215 -4.03 8.75 -13.83
N VAL A 216 -4.82 8.71 -12.75
CA VAL A 216 -6.19 8.19 -12.75
C VAL A 216 -7.09 9.06 -11.89
N TYR A 217 -8.26 9.40 -12.43
CA TYR A 217 -9.37 10.04 -11.72
C TYR A 217 -10.41 9.00 -11.29
N GLY A 218 -11.10 9.24 -10.18
CA GLY A 218 -12.17 8.40 -9.66
C GLY A 218 -13.54 8.93 -10.06
N GLN A 219 -14.22 8.17 -10.92
CA GLN A 219 -15.64 8.34 -11.20
C GLN A 219 -16.46 7.60 -10.13
N VAL A 220 -17.34 8.31 -9.45
CA VAL A 220 -18.27 7.79 -8.46
C VAL A 220 -19.43 7.06 -9.15
N LEU A 221 -19.68 5.81 -8.77
CA LEU A 221 -20.82 5.01 -9.24
C LEU A 221 -21.94 4.95 -8.19
N GLU A 222 -23.20 4.84 -8.64
CA GLU A 222 -24.42 4.86 -7.82
C GLU A 222 -24.52 3.66 -6.84
N GLY A 223 -23.77 2.60 -7.09
CA GLY A 223 -23.71 1.40 -6.27
C GLY A 223 -22.33 0.75 -6.25
N MET A 224 -22.24 -0.46 -5.69
CA MET A 224 -21.00 -1.23 -5.51
C MET A 224 -20.88 -2.45 -6.43
N LYS A 225 -21.47 -2.38 -7.63
CA LYS A 225 -21.22 -3.32 -8.72
C LYS A 225 -20.46 -2.61 -9.85
N PRO A 226 -19.60 -3.34 -10.59
CA PRO A 226 -18.88 -2.75 -11.71
C PRO A 226 -19.82 -2.23 -12.81
N THR A 227 -21.02 -2.78 -12.93
CA THR A 227 -22.01 -2.36 -13.94
C THR A 227 -22.89 -1.20 -13.50
N ASP A 228 -22.76 -0.71 -12.26
CA ASP A 228 -23.58 0.40 -11.78
C ASP A 228 -23.21 1.69 -12.52
N LYS A 229 -24.21 2.56 -12.71
CA LYS A 229 -24.05 3.79 -13.49
C LYS A 229 -23.25 4.83 -12.70
N PRO A 230 -22.56 5.75 -13.38
CA PRO A 230 -21.98 6.91 -12.72
C PRO A 230 -23.07 7.77 -12.06
N VAL A 231 -22.77 8.28 -10.85
CA VAL A 231 -23.65 9.24 -10.17
C VAL A 231 -23.79 10.50 -11.03
N ALA A 232 -25.02 10.98 -11.21
CA ALA A 232 -25.30 12.24 -11.88
C ALA A 232 -24.96 13.46 -11.01
N GLY A 233 -24.66 14.59 -11.65
CA GLY A 233 -24.43 15.87 -10.97
C GLY A 233 -22.95 16.15 -10.63
N PRO A 234 -22.68 17.01 -9.64
CA PRO A 234 -21.35 17.63 -9.47
C PRO A 234 -20.27 16.66 -8.96
N LYS A 235 -20.62 15.50 -8.39
CA LYS A 235 -19.63 14.53 -7.87
C LYS A 235 -18.65 14.03 -8.95
N ASN A 236 -19.07 13.99 -10.21
CA ASN A 236 -18.21 13.54 -11.31
C ASN A 236 -17.74 14.71 -12.21
N ASN A 237 -17.92 15.96 -11.77
CA ASN A 237 -17.59 17.14 -12.54
C ASN A 237 -17.00 18.29 -11.67
N PRO A 238 -15.67 18.35 -11.49
CA PRO A 238 -14.67 17.38 -11.96
C PRO A 238 -14.64 16.09 -11.12
N MET A 239 -14.04 15.03 -11.66
CA MET A 239 -13.71 13.82 -10.90
C MET A 239 -12.51 14.05 -9.97
N MET A 240 -12.46 13.32 -8.85
CA MET A 240 -11.33 13.41 -7.91
C MET A 240 -10.10 12.63 -8.42
N PRO A 241 -8.87 13.12 -8.22
CA PRO A 241 -7.67 12.30 -8.38
C PRO A 241 -7.73 11.09 -7.44
N ILE A 242 -7.39 9.90 -7.95
CA ILE A 242 -7.29 8.70 -7.10
C ILE A 242 -5.94 8.00 -7.18
N ILE A 243 -5.16 8.24 -8.25
CA ILE A 243 -3.80 7.72 -8.39
C ILE A 243 -2.94 8.79 -9.03
N TRP A 244 -1.85 9.15 -8.37
CA TRP A 244 -0.88 10.11 -8.88
C TRP A 244 0.54 9.73 -8.49
N VAL A 245 1.49 10.33 -9.22
CA VAL A 245 2.91 10.21 -8.93
C VAL A 245 3.52 11.58 -8.68
N ARG A 246 4.58 11.62 -7.88
CA ARG A 246 5.42 12.81 -7.69
C ARG A 246 6.83 12.43 -7.25
N ASN A 247 7.72 13.40 -7.27
CA ASN A 247 9.04 13.27 -6.67
C ASN A 247 9.08 14.09 -5.38
N HIS A 248 9.62 13.52 -4.31
CA HIS A 248 9.79 14.22 -3.04
C HIS A 248 11.26 14.24 -2.64
N THR A 249 11.82 15.42 -2.40
CA THR A 249 13.21 15.59 -1.96
C THR A 249 13.24 15.77 -0.46
N TRP A 250 13.97 14.88 0.21
CA TRP A 250 14.12 14.86 1.66
C TRP A 250 15.16 15.88 2.13
N GLU A 251 15.16 16.18 3.44
CA GLU A 251 16.18 17.03 4.08
C GLU A 251 17.61 16.50 3.83
N SER A 252 17.78 15.20 3.58
CA SER A 252 19.04 14.58 3.18
C SER A 252 19.54 14.95 1.78
N GLY A 253 18.73 15.67 1.00
CA GLY A 253 18.99 16.01 -0.41
C GLY A 253 18.68 14.89 -1.41
N LYS A 254 18.27 13.71 -0.94
CA LYS A 254 17.88 12.59 -1.80
C LYS A 254 16.42 12.71 -2.21
N THR A 255 16.10 12.24 -3.41
CA THR A 255 14.74 12.30 -3.96
C THR A 255 14.12 10.91 -4.06
N SER A 256 12.92 10.74 -3.51
CA SER A 256 12.10 9.55 -3.67
C SER A 256 11.09 9.72 -4.80
N ARG A 257 10.87 8.65 -5.57
CA ARG A 257 9.69 8.47 -6.42
C ARG A 257 8.51 8.03 -5.57
N ILE A 258 7.43 8.79 -5.58
CA ILE A 258 6.24 8.54 -4.78
C ILE A 258 5.09 8.18 -5.72
N VAL A 259 4.42 7.07 -5.44
CA VAL A 259 3.12 6.72 -6.01
C VAL A 259 2.11 6.74 -4.88
N CYS A 260 1.05 7.52 -5.02
CA CYS A 260 -0.06 7.53 -4.06
C CYS A 260 -1.32 7.02 -4.76
N SER A 261 -2.02 6.12 -4.08
CA SER A 261 -3.30 5.57 -4.51
C SER A 261 -4.31 5.68 -3.36
N THR A 262 -5.39 6.41 -3.61
CA THR A 262 -6.54 6.45 -2.70
C THR A 262 -7.58 5.40 -3.08
N ILE A 263 -7.25 4.40 -3.89
CA ILE A 263 -8.00 3.14 -4.04
C ILE A 263 -7.04 1.98 -3.69
N GLY A 264 -7.55 0.81 -3.30
CA GLY A 264 -6.70 -0.36 -3.02
C GLY A 264 -6.97 -1.06 -1.69
N ALA A 265 -8.21 -1.06 -1.22
CA ALA A 265 -8.66 -2.06 -0.24
C ALA A 265 -8.47 -3.48 -0.79
N ALA A 266 -8.43 -4.50 0.07
CA ALA A 266 -8.23 -5.87 -0.39
C ALA A 266 -9.27 -6.31 -1.44
N VAL A 267 -10.54 -5.93 -1.28
CA VAL A 267 -11.60 -6.18 -2.27
C VAL A 267 -11.43 -5.40 -3.58
N ASP A 268 -10.81 -4.22 -3.56
CA ASP A 268 -10.48 -3.51 -4.81
C ASP A 268 -9.45 -4.29 -5.64
N LEU A 269 -8.59 -5.07 -4.97
CA LEU A 269 -7.57 -5.90 -5.61
C LEU A 269 -8.12 -7.19 -6.24
N GLU A 270 -9.44 -7.41 -6.20
CA GLU A 270 -10.08 -8.39 -7.09
C GLU A 270 -10.01 -7.94 -8.56
N CYS A 271 -9.96 -6.62 -8.81
CA CYS A 271 -9.77 -6.04 -10.15
C CYS A 271 -8.34 -6.31 -10.66
N GLU A 272 -8.26 -7.00 -11.80
CA GLU A 272 -6.98 -7.36 -12.41
C GLU A 272 -6.18 -6.12 -12.86
N GLY A 273 -6.83 -5.12 -13.45
CA GLY A 273 -6.14 -3.92 -13.88
C GLY A 273 -5.59 -3.09 -12.72
N LEU A 274 -6.25 -3.07 -11.55
CA LEU A 274 -5.68 -2.42 -10.36
C LEU A 274 -4.46 -3.16 -9.81
N ARG A 275 -4.49 -4.51 -9.76
CA ARG A 275 -3.30 -5.30 -9.42
C ARG A 275 -2.14 -5.02 -10.39
N ARG A 276 -2.44 -4.95 -11.69
CA ARG A 276 -1.44 -4.64 -12.73
C ARG A 276 -0.85 -3.25 -12.56
N LEU A 277 -1.68 -2.27 -12.22
CA LEU A 277 -1.22 -0.92 -11.90
C LEU A 277 -0.20 -0.93 -10.76
N PHE A 278 -0.50 -1.60 -9.65
CA PHE A 278 0.40 -1.63 -8.49
C PHE A 278 1.69 -2.40 -8.76
N VAL A 279 1.63 -3.50 -9.54
CA VAL A 279 2.85 -4.16 -10.00
C VAL A 279 3.67 -3.23 -10.89
N ASN A 280 3.08 -2.54 -11.86
CA ASN A 280 3.79 -1.57 -12.70
C ASN A 280 4.36 -0.40 -11.87
N ALA A 281 3.67 0.03 -10.81
CA ALA A 281 4.13 1.06 -9.88
C ALA A 281 5.41 0.64 -9.13
N VAL A 282 5.56 -0.64 -8.79
CA VAL A 282 6.80 -1.17 -8.21
C VAL A 282 7.95 -1.06 -9.20
N TYR A 283 7.75 -1.52 -10.45
CA TYR A 283 8.78 -1.41 -11.48
C TYR A 283 9.17 0.06 -11.73
N TRP A 284 8.18 0.96 -11.85
CA TRP A 284 8.44 2.38 -12.04
C TRP A 284 9.15 3.01 -10.83
N GLY A 285 8.74 2.67 -9.60
CA GLY A 285 9.41 3.16 -8.39
C GLY A 285 10.90 2.79 -8.35
N LEU A 286 11.21 1.56 -8.75
CA LEU A 286 12.58 1.03 -8.79
C LEU A 286 13.40 1.44 -10.02
N GLY A 287 12.84 2.23 -10.94
CA GLY A 287 13.53 2.65 -12.17
C GLY A 287 13.74 1.51 -13.17
N MET A 288 12.77 0.60 -13.25
CA MET A 288 12.79 -0.60 -14.08
C MET A 288 11.70 -0.57 -15.17
N GLU A 289 11.39 0.60 -15.70
CA GLU A 289 10.31 0.82 -16.68
C GLU A 289 10.51 0.05 -18.00
N ASP A 290 11.77 -0.19 -18.37
CA ASP A 290 12.19 -0.99 -19.52
C ASP A 290 11.89 -2.48 -19.34
N LYS A 291 11.66 -2.93 -18.09
CA LYS A 291 11.29 -4.31 -17.75
C LYS A 291 9.78 -4.52 -17.65
N ILE A 292 8.96 -3.49 -17.81
CA ILE A 292 7.50 -3.63 -17.82
C ILE A 292 7.08 -4.17 -19.20
N PRO A 293 6.61 -5.43 -19.33
CA PRO A 293 6.11 -5.97 -20.59
C PRO A 293 4.80 -5.29 -20.99
N ALA A 294 4.27 -5.62 -22.18
CA ALA A 294 2.97 -5.11 -22.63
C ALA A 294 1.83 -5.39 -21.63
N LYS A 295 1.90 -6.53 -20.92
CA LYS A 295 0.93 -6.94 -19.90
C LYS A 295 1.63 -7.76 -18.80
N ASN A 296 1.86 -7.15 -17.64
CA ASN A 296 2.43 -7.84 -16.48
C ASN A 296 1.48 -8.95 -15.97
N ASN A 297 2.03 -10.10 -15.61
CA ASN A 297 1.27 -11.21 -15.06
C ASN A 297 0.92 -10.95 -13.59
N VAL A 298 -0.35 -10.60 -13.36
CA VAL A 298 -0.88 -10.32 -12.02
C VAL A 298 -1.92 -11.33 -11.55
N THR A 299 -1.86 -12.55 -12.08
CA THR A 299 -2.66 -13.66 -11.58
C THR A 299 -2.26 -13.96 -10.14
N CYS A 300 -3.25 -13.98 -9.23
CA CYS A 300 -3.04 -14.33 -7.83
C CYS A 300 -2.29 -15.66 -7.68
N VAL A 301 -1.51 -15.75 -6.62
CA VAL A 301 -0.77 -16.96 -6.25
C VAL A 301 -1.54 -17.60 -5.10
N GLY A 302 -2.25 -18.68 -5.41
CA GLY A 302 -3.27 -19.24 -4.52
C GLY A 302 -4.62 -18.53 -4.67
N GLU A 303 -5.56 -18.93 -3.82
CA GLU A 303 -6.89 -18.33 -3.76
C GLU A 303 -6.86 -16.95 -3.11
N PHE A 304 -7.71 -16.04 -3.61
CA PHE A 304 -7.86 -14.70 -3.04
C PHE A 304 -9.35 -14.37 -2.92
N HIS A 305 -9.84 -14.49 -1.69
CA HIS A 305 -11.21 -14.15 -1.29
C HIS A 305 -11.15 -13.23 -0.05
N PRO A 306 -10.85 -11.94 -0.26
CA PRO A 306 -10.69 -11.00 0.84
C PRO A 306 -12.02 -10.77 1.57
N ALA A 307 -11.97 -10.48 2.86
CA ALA A 307 -13.16 -9.99 3.55
C ALA A 307 -13.56 -8.60 3.04
N PHE A 308 -14.85 -8.28 3.10
CA PHE A 308 -15.33 -6.94 2.80
C PHE A 308 -14.81 -5.93 3.84
N PHE A 309 -14.58 -4.69 3.41
CA PHE A 309 -14.05 -3.65 4.29
C PHE A 309 -15.05 -3.26 5.41
N GLY A 310 -14.51 -2.70 6.48
CA GLY A 310 -15.26 -2.17 7.61
C GLY A 310 -14.57 -2.43 8.95
N PHE A 311 -14.78 -1.52 9.89
CA PHE A 311 -14.20 -1.57 11.23
C PHE A 311 -14.60 -2.83 11.99
N GLY A 312 -13.61 -3.48 12.63
CA GLY A 312 -13.83 -4.67 13.45
C GLY A 312 -14.27 -5.92 12.69
N LYS A 313 -14.31 -5.88 11.35
CA LYS A 313 -14.73 -6.99 10.47
C LYS A 313 -13.56 -7.84 9.94
N PHE A 314 -12.33 -7.58 10.40
CA PHE A 314 -11.18 -8.42 10.02
C PHE A 314 -11.32 -9.84 10.54
N LYS A 315 -10.69 -10.79 9.86
CA LYS A 315 -10.62 -12.20 10.26
C LYS A 315 -9.77 -12.32 11.53
N ARG A 316 -10.34 -12.83 12.61
CA ARG A 316 -9.66 -12.98 13.91
C ARG A 316 -8.81 -14.26 13.95
N GLY A 317 -7.77 -14.25 14.77
CA GLY A 317 -6.94 -15.42 15.05
C GLY A 317 -5.90 -15.74 13.97
N LEU A 318 -5.83 -14.96 12.90
CA LEU A 318 -4.82 -15.13 11.86
C LEU A 318 -3.43 -14.77 12.41
N LYS A 319 -2.43 -15.51 11.99
CA LYS A 319 -1.01 -15.28 12.25
C LYS A 319 -0.27 -15.06 10.93
N PRO A 320 0.92 -14.43 10.93
CA PRO A 320 1.73 -14.27 9.72
C PRO A 320 2.01 -15.61 9.00
N SER A 321 2.16 -16.70 9.74
CA SER A 321 2.34 -18.05 9.20
C SER A 321 1.18 -18.53 8.32
N ASP A 322 -0.04 -18.03 8.53
CA ASP A 322 -1.21 -18.39 7.71
C ASP A 322 -1.09 -17.83 6.28
N PHE A 323 -0.20 -16.86 6.08
CA PHE A 323 0.06 -16.25 4.78
C PHE A 323 1.28 -16.83 4.07
N GLU A 324 2.04 -17.75 4.67
CA GLU A 324 3.18 -18.38 4.01
C GLU A 324 2.79 -19.08 2.68
N LEU A 325 3.76 -19.17 1.76
CA LEU A 325 3.58 -19.98 0.55
C LEU A 325 3.61 -21.46 0.98
N LYS A 326 2.53 -22.17 0.63
CA LYS A 326 2.44 -23.63 0.77
C LYS A 326 3.03 -24.31 -0.45
#